data_AF-A0AB37Z1Z3-F1
#
_entry.id   AF-A0AB37Z1Z3-F1
#
_cell.length_a   1.000
_cell.length_b   1.000
_cell.length_c   1.000
_cell.angle_alpha   90.00
_cell.angle_beta   90.00
_cell.angle_gamma   90.00
#
_symmetry.space_group_name_H-M   'P 1'
#
loop_
_entity.id
_entity.type
_entity.pdbx_description
1 polymer ?
#
loop_
_entity_poly.entity_id
_entity_poly.type
_entity_poly.pdbx_seq_one_letter_code
_entity_poly.pdbx_strand_id
1 'polypeptide(L)'
;MMMKPEFQVAQAFKSIARNEHIKSYVQQSTELYALLLQAAKRFVTGETRHEGVVIAKELITKGYHTSLEYIGENTLDIEECYKAKNEFWNLIGDIGALSMKQTVSLDLSHIGLSIDPEISYIYLMELAEKAKVHGTTLMISMEESSKAADILSIYKKTTEQYPNVGITIQAHLYRSNNDIQELLHYPGKIRVVKGAYQEVSDIAMPRSNDLNQQYLQIVEQLVENNHPVSIATHDEILIKEMEKRQYFSQSNVEIEMLYGIRPDMLSDLKNKGHKVRVYLTYGKEWYLYLCHRIAEYPENLYRAVIDMMHSSAVQQSREY
;
A
#
# COMPACT_ATOMS: atom_id res chain seq x y z
N MET A 1 -34.44 10.32 -5.98
CA MET A 1 -34.22 8.92 -5.56
C MET A 1 -33.33 8.98 -4.31
N MET A 2 -33.75 8.40 -3.18
CA MET A 2 -32.88 8.39 -1.98
C MET A 2 -31.61 7.62 -2.30
N MET A 3 -30.44 8.18 -1.95
CA MET A 3 -29.17 7.49 -2.12
C MET A 3 -29.18 6.21 -1.27
N LYS A 4 -28.65 5.11 -1.81
CA LYS A 4 -28.54 3.85 -1.08
C LYS A 4 -27.69 4.05 0.20
N PRO A 5 -28.04 3.42 1.33
CA PRO A 5 -27.31 3.58 2.59
C PRO A 5 -25.80 3.30 2.47
N GLU A 6 -25.41 2.31 1.66
CA GLU A 6 -24.00 1.94 1.45
C GLU A 6 -23.21 3.10 0.84
N PHE A 7 -23.81 3.83 -0.09
CA PHE A 7 -23.18 5.02 -0.68
C PHE A 7 -23.04 6.14 0.35
N GLN A 8 -24.03 6.33 1.22
CA GLN A 8 -23.96 7.33 2.29
C GLN A 8 -22.89 6.97 3.32
N VAL A 9 -22.78 5.69 3.71
CA VAL A 9 -21.72 5.19 4.60
C VAL A 9 -20.35 5.42 3.97
N ALA A 10 -20.17 5.10 2.69
CA ALA A 10 -18.91 5.33 1.99
C ALA A 10 -18.49 6.81 2.01
N GLN A 11 -19.42 7.74 1.75
CA GLN A 11 -19.14 9.17 1.80
C GLN A 11 -18.84 9.65 3.23
N ALA A 12 -19.60 9.17 4.22
CA ALA A 12 -19.37 9.53 5.62
C ALA A 12 -17.98 9.11 6.10
N PHE A 13 -17.54 7.88 5.82
CA PHE A 13 -16.21 7.42 6.20
C PHE A 13 -15.08 8.16 5.47
N LYS A 14 -15.27 8.58 4.21
CA LYS A 14 -14.32 9.48 3.53
C LYS A 14 -14.22 10.85 4.21
N SER A 15 -15.35 11.41 4.65
CA SER A 15 -15.36 12.67 5.40
C SER A 15 -14.73 12.53 6.79
N ILE A 16 -15.00 11.42 7.49
CA ILE A 16 -14.43 11.12 8.81
C ILE A 16 -12.92 10.95 8.73
N ALA A 17 -12.41 10.23 7.72
CA ALA A 17 -10.98 10.05 7.50
C ALA A 17 -10.23 11.38 7.33
N ARG A 18 -10.89 12.41 6.79
CA ARG A 18 -10.29 13.74 6.60
C ARG A 18 -10.46 14.69 7.78
N ASN A 19 -11.11 14.23 8.86
CA ASN A 19 -11.43 15.07 10.01
C ASN A 19 -10.42 14.84 11.14
N GLU A 20 -9.41 15.72 11.21
CA GLU A 20 -8.35 15.66 12.23
C GLU A 20 -8.88 15.73 13.67
N HIS A 21 -9.99 16.44 13.91
CA HIS A 21 -10.59 16.49 15.24
C HIS A 21 -11.17 15.13 15.66
N ILE A 22 -11.87 14.44 14.76
CA ILE A 22 -12.40 13.09 15.04
C ILE A 22 -11.25 12.10 15.22
N LYS A 23 -10.25 12.14 14.33
CA LYS A 23 -9.04 11.30 14.43
C LYS A 23 -8.37 11.49 15.78
N SER A 24 -8.08 12.73 16.16
CA SER A 24 -7.44 13.07 17.44
C SER A 24 -8.26 12.59 18.64
N TYR A 25 -9.59 12.80 18.61
CA TYR A 25 -10.48 12.33 19.67
C TYR A 25 -10.45 10.80 19.84
N VAL A 26 -10.51 10.05 18.73
CA VAL A 26 -10.40 8.58 18.78
C VAL A 26 -9.03 8.13 19.27
N GLN A 27 -7.96 8.76 18.79
CA GLN A 27 -6.59 8.40 19.17
C GLN A 27 -6.28 8.67 20.65
N GLN A 28 -6.93 9.66 21.26
CA GLN A 28 -6.73 10.03 22.66
C GLN A 28 -7.71 9.38 23.62
N SER A 29 -8.81 8.79 23.14
CA SER A 29 -9.80 8.09 23.96
C SER A 29 -9.36 6.66 24.25
N THR A 30 -9.19 6.32 25.54
CA THR A 30 -8.85 4.97 25.99
C THR A 30 -9.84 3.92 25.49
N GLU A 31 -11.14 4.20 25.60
CA GLU A 31 -12.21 3.26 25.28
C GLU A 31 -12.39 3.10 23.77
N LEU A 32 -12.47 4.22 23.03
CA LEU A 32 -12.68 4.18 21.59
C LEU A 32 -11.47 3.62 20.86
N TYR A 33 -10.25 3.98 21.30
CA TYR A 33 -9.02 3.46 20.73
C TYR A 33 -8.98 1.94 20.82
N ALA A 34 -9.15 1.40 22.04
CA ALA A 34 -9.06 -0.04 22.27
C ALA A 34 -10.13 -0.82 21.48
N LEU A 35 -11.36 -0.29 21.40
CA LEU A 35 -12.47 -0.91 20.69
C LEU A 35 -12.25 -0.92 19.18
N LEU A 36 -11.95 0.25 18.59
CA LEU A 36 -11.75 0.39 17.15
C LEU A 36 -10.46 -0.30 16.69
N LEU A 37 -9.43 -0.38 17.54
CA LEU A 37 -8.22 -1.14 17.25
C LEU A 37 -8.53 -2.63 17.01
N GLN A 38 -9.49 -3.23 17.72
CA GLN A 38 -9.88 -4.63 17.45
C GLN A 38 -10.42 -4.81 16.03
N ALA A 39 -11.20 -3.85 15.54
CA ALA A 39 -11.65 -3.85 14.15
C ALA A 39 -10.49 -3.60 13.17
N ALA A 40 -9.59 -2.67 13.51
CA ALA A 40 -8.43 -2.35 12.67
C ALA A 40 -7.44 -3.51 12.55
N LYS A 41 -7.30 -4.36 13.57
CA LYS A 41 -6.44 -5.56 13.57
C LYS A 41 -6.81 -6.60 12.50
N ARG A 42 -7.96 -6.46 11.84
CA ARG A 42 -8.25 -7.20 10.61
C ARG A 42 -7.34 -6.83 9.46
N PHE A 43 -6.95 -5.56 9.38
CA PHE A 43 -6.25 -5.00 8.23
C PHE A 43 -4.83 -4.52 8.57
N VAL A 44 -4.55 -4.32 9.86
CA VAL A 44 -3.26 -3.86 10.41
C VAL A 44 -2.65 -4.96 11.26
N THR A 45 -1.36 -5.23 11.09
CA THR A 45 -0.67 -6.38 11.72
C THR A 45 -0.24 -6.13 13.16
N GLY A 46 -0.31 -4.89 13.63
CA GLY A 46 0.00 -4.51 15.01
C GLY A 46 0.31 -3.02 15.15
N GLU A 47 0.56 -2.59 16.37
CA GLU A 47 0.97 -1.21 16.66
C GLU A 47 2.49 -1.05 16.65
N THR A 48 3.23 -2.16 16.73
CA THR A 48 4.69 -2.17 16.84
C THR A 48 5.33 -2.89 15.66
N ARG A 49 6.58 -2.53 15.36
CA ARG A 49 7.40 -3.22 14.36
C ARG A 49 7.53 -4.71 14.62
N HIS A 50 7.69 -5.09 15.89
CA HIS A 50 7.83 -6.49 16.27
C HIS A 50 6.60 -7.30 15.86
N GLU A 51 5.39 -6.83 16.16
CA GLU A 51 4.14 -7.49 15.77
C GLU A 51 4.04 -7.63 14.24
N GLY A 52 4.33 -6.55 13.50
CA GLY A 52 4.34 -6.58 12.04
C GLY A 52 5.34 -7.58 11.46
N VAL A 53 6.56 -7.64 12.00
CA VAL A 53 7.61 -8.59 11.59
C VAL A 53 7.25 -10.04 11.94
N VAL A 54 6.57 -10.29 13.07
CA VAL A 54 6.09 -11.63 13.43
C VAL A 54 5.09 -12.14 12.39
N ILE A 55 4.07 -11.34 12.04
CA ILE A 55 3.09 -11.73 11.01
C ILE A 55 3.77 -11.91 9.64
N ALA A 56 4.74 -11.05 9.31
CA ALA A 56 5.50 -11.21 8.08
C ALA A 56 6.24 -12.54 8.02
N LYS A 57 6.89 -12.96 9.11
CA LYS A 57 7.57 -14.26 9.22
C LYS A 57 6.59 -15.42 9.02
N GLU A 58 5.40 -15.35 9.63
CA GLU A 58 4.37 -16.38 9.46
C GLU A 58 3.89 -16.50 8.00
N LEU A 59 3.73 -15.38 7.29
CA LEU A 59 3.34 -15.39 5.89
C LEU A 59 4.48 -15.92 4.99
N ILE A 60 5.72 -15.58 5.31
CA ILE A 60 6.91 -16.07 4.58
C ILE A 60 7.04 -17.59 4.72
N THR A 61 6.83 -18.16 5.91
CA THR A 61 6.87 -19.63 6.09
C THR A 61 5.76 -20.36 5.32
N LYS A 62 4.68 -19.64 4.98
CA LYS A 62 3.57 -20.12 4.14
C LYS A 62 3.77 -19.86 2.64
N GLY A 63 4.92 -19.31 2.25
CA GLY A 63 5.30 -19.08 0.86
C GLY A 63 4.83 -17.74 0.26
N TYR A 64 4.39 -16.78 1.07
CA TYR A 64 4.06 -15.43 0.59
C TYR A 64 5.27 -14.50 0.68
N HIS A 65 5.46 -13.66 -0.33
CA HIS A 65 6.28 -12.46 -0.17
C HIS A 65 5.52 -11.42 0.68
N THR A 66 6.23 -10.47 1.29
CA THR A 66 5.61 -9.40 2.08
C THR A 66 6.12 -8.02 1.68
N SER A 67 5.23 -7.03 1.79
CA SER A 67 5.57 -5.60 1.76
C SER A 67 5.16 -5.01 3.10
N LEU A 68 6.10 -4.52 3.92
CA LEU A 68 5.79 -3.93 5.22
C LEU A 68 5.88 -2.42 5.16
N GLU A 69 4.93 -1.75 5.79
CA GLU A 69 4.90 -0.30 5.96
C GLU A 69 4.70 0.07 7.43
N TYR A 70 5.47 1.06 7.89
CA TYR A 70 5.18 1.80 9.11
C TYR A 70 4.21 2.93 8.78
N ILE A 71 2.96 2.82 9.25
CA ILE A 71 1.88 3.72 8.86
C ILE A 71 2.16 5.13 9.38
N GLY A 72 2.08 6.09 8.47
CA GLY A 72 2.06 7.52 8.74
C GLY A 72 2.24 8.28 7.42
N GLU A 73 1.70 9.49 7.37
CA GLU A 73 1.74 10.37 6.20
C GLU A 73 1.67 11.82 6.69
N ASN A 74 2.02 12.77 5.82
CA ASN A 74 1.86 14.21 6.06
C ASN A 74 2.54 14.73 7.34
N THR A 75 3.73 14.23 7.67
CA THR A 75 4.47 14.69 8.85
C THR A 75 5.02 16.10 8.62
N LEU A 76 4.67 17.03 9.51
CA LEU A 76 5.01 18.46 9.41
C LEU A 76 6.08 18.91 10.42
N ASP A 77 6.52 18.00 11.29
CA ASP A 77 7.58 18.24 12.25
C ASP A 77 8.86 17.49 11.84
N ILE A 78 9.98 18.20 11.83
CA ILE A 78 11.25 17.65 11.34
C ILE A 78 11.82 16.56 12.25
N GLU A 79 11.60 16.64 13.57
CA GLU A 79 12.04 15.60 14.50
C GLU A 79 11.20 14.33 14.32
N GLU A 80 9.90 14.46 14.10
CA GLU A 80 9.02 13.33 13.77
C GLU A 80 9.38 12.70 12.42
N CYS A 81 9.71 13.48 11.38
CA CYS A 81 10.22 12.94 10.12
C CYS A 81 11.51 12.14 10.32
N TYR A 82 12.43 12.63 11.16
CA TYR A 82 13.66 11.91 11.50
C TYR A 82 13.38 10.61 12.27
N LYS A 83 12.42 10.61 13.20
CA LYS A 83 11.98 9.40 13.90
C LYS A 83 11.36 8.38 12.94
N ALA A 84 10.49 8.82 12.02
CA ALA A 84 9.91 7.98 10.98
C ALA A 84 10.99 7.35 10.09
N LYS A 85 11.95 8.15 9.61
CA LYS A 85 13.10 7.64 8.85
C LYS A 85 13.88 6.58 9.62
N ASN A 86 14.15 6.80 10.91
CA ASN A 86 14.86 5.82 11.74
C ASN A 86 14.04 4.55 11.99
N GLU A 87 12.72 4.66 12.05
CA GLU A 87 11.83 3.50 12.14
C GLU A 87 11.90 2.65 10.87
N PHE A 88 11.84 3.29 9.68
CA PHE A 88 12.06 2.60 8.39
C PHE A 88 13.46 2.00 8.29
N TRP A 89 14.50 2.70 8.76
CA TRP A 89 15.87 2.19 8.80
C TRP A 89 15.93 0.87 9.59
N ASN A 90 15.35 0.84 10.79
CA ASN A 90 15.33 -0.36 11.61
C ASN A 90 14.47 -1.48 10.99
N LEU A 91 13.33 -1.14 10.39
CA LEU A 91 12.48 -2.09 9.65
C LEU A 91 13.23 -2.77 8.51
N ILE A 92 13.96 -2.00 7.70
CA ILE A 92 14.80 -2.55 6.62
C ILE A 92 15.80 -3.58 7.17
N GLY A 93 16.40 -3.30 8.34
CA GLY A 93 17.30 -4.23 9.01
C GLY A 93 16.61 -5.52 9.47
N ASP A 94 15.46 -5.39 10.13
CA ASP A 94 14.71 -6.53 10.67
C ASP A 94 14.18 -7.46 9.57
N ILE A 95 13.66 -6.90 8.46
CA ILE A 95 13.14 -7.72 7.35
C ILE A 95 14.23 -8.22 6.41
N GLY A 96 15.36 -7.52 6.33
CA GLY A 96 16.52 -7.93 5.54
C GLY A 96 17.17 -9.23 6.03
N ALA A 97 16.89 -9.63 7.28
CA ALA A 97 17.34 -10.89 7.86
C ALA A 97 16.43 -12.10 7.51
N LEU A 98 15.36 -11.90 6.75
CA LEU A 98 14.39 -12.95 6.41
C LEU A 98 14.80 -13.71 5.13
N SER A 99 14.28 -14.92 4.95
CA SER A 99 14.70 -15.87 3.91
C SER A 99 14.28 -15.51 2.47
N MET A 100 13.36 -14.57 2.30
CA MET A 100 12.83 -14.14 1.00
C MET A 100 13.08 -12.64 0.81
N LYS A 101 13.23 -12.20 -0.45
CA LYS A 101 13.34 -10.76 -0.77
C LYS A 101 12.02 -10.04 -0.46
N GLN A 102 12.08 -9.12 0.50
CA GLN A 102 10.93 -8.35 0.97
C GLN A 102 10.90 -6.94 0.41
N THR A 103 9.79 -6.27 0.65
CA THR A 103 9.59 -4.87 0.34
C THR A 103 9.34 -4.08 1.63
N VAL A 104 9.97 -2.92 1.77
CA VAL A 104 9.49 -1.86 2.67
C VAL A 104 8.77 -0.85 1.81
N SER A 105 7.53 -0.48 2.17
CA SER A 105 6.84 0.65 1.56
C SER A 105 6.84 1.85 2.49
N LEU A 106 6.86 3.05 1.91
CA LEU A 106 6.79 4.32 2.65
C LEU A 106 6.18 5.43 1.79
N ASP A 107 5.55 6.38 2.47
CA ASP A 107 5.18 7.68 1.93
C ASP A 107 6.32 8.69 2.12
N LEU A 108 6.63 9.47 1.08
CA LEU A 108 7.69 10.49 1.20
C LEU A 108 7.26 11.62 2.13
N SER A 109 5.96 11.89 2.24
CA SER A 109 5.42 12.86 3.21
C SER A 109 5.63 12.45 4.66
N HIS A 110 5.81 11.16 4.96
CA HIS A 110 6.13 10.68 6.30
C HIS A 110 7.58 11.02 6.69
N ILE A 111 8.48 11.09 5.70
CA ILE A 111 9.92 11.34 5.91
C ILE A 111 10.36 12.73 5.46
N GLY A 112 9.44 13.66 5.20
CA GLY A 112 9.77 15.09 5.07
C GLY A 112 9.32 15.79 3.80
N LEU A 113 8.62 15.13 2.87
CA LEU A 113 8.20 15.77 1.61
C LEU A 113 7.29 17.00 1.86
N SER A 114 6.46 16.93 2.90
CA SER A 114 5.56 18.03 3.30
C SER A 114 6.27 19.24 3.90
N ILE A 115 7.56 19.09 4.25
CA ILE A 115 8.40 20.14 4.84
C ILE A 115 9.31 20.71 3.75
N ASP A 116 10.13 19.84 3.17
CA ASP A 116 11.10 20.16 2.12
C ASP A 116 11.40 18.90 1.30
N PRO A 117 11.14 18.90 -0.02
CA PRO A 117 11.50 17.80 -0.91
C PRO A 117 12.95 17.33 -0.77
N GLU A 118 13.90 18.24 -0.51
CA GLU A 118 15.31 17.88 -0.37
C GLU A 118 15.57 17.03 0.89
N ILE A 119 14.87 17.30 1.99
CA ILE A 119 14.96 16.50 3.22
C ILE A 119 14.50 15.08 2.95
N SER A 120 13.34 14.92 2.30
CA SER A 120 12.81 13.59 1.96
C SER A 120 13.72 12.84 0.99
N TYR A 121 14.37 13.53 0.05
CA TYR A 121 15.34 12.94 -0.86
C TYR A 121 16.58 12.44 -0.12
N ILE A 122 17.18 13.24 0.77
CA ILE A 122 18.34 12.83 1.58
C ILE A 122 18.01 11.58 2.41
N TYR A 123 16.86 11.59 3.10
CA TYR A 123 16.41 10.46 3.91
C TYR A 123 16.13 9.21 3.07
N LEU A 124 15.49 9.38 1.91
CA LEU A 124 15.26 8.28 0.98
C LEU A 124 16.58 7.66 0.49
N MET A 125 17.59 8.46 0.18
CA MET A 125 18.91 7.98 -0.27
C MET A 125 19.59 7.11 0.80
N GLU A 126 19.55 7.53 2.08
CA GLU A 126 20.08 6.72 3.18
C GLU A 126 19.34 5.38 3.33
N LEU A 127 18.00 5.40 3.24
CA LEU A 127 17.18 4.19 3.29
C LEU A 127 17.42 3.28 2.09
N ALA A 128 17.60 3.86 0.90
CA ALA A 128 17.85 3.13 -0.34
C ALA A 128 19.18 2.36 -0.30
N GLU A 129 20.25 3.00 0.20
CA GLU A 129 21.56 2.36 0.42
C GLU A 129 21.43 1.20 1.42
N LYS A 130 20.75 1.42 2.54
CA LYS A 130 20.53 0.34 3.52
C LYS A 130 19.73 -0.81 2.91
N ALA A 131 18.64 -0.51 2.20
CA ALA A 131 17.80 -1.52 1.56
C ALA A 131 18.60 -2.34 0.54
N LYS A 132 19.51 -1.70 -0.20
CA LYS A 132 20.43 -2.36 -1.14
C LYS A 132 21.35 -3.35 -0.45
N VAL A 133 21.96 -2.98 0.68
CA VAL A 133 22.82 -3.87 1.48
C VAL A 133 22.07 -5.14 1.91
N HIS A 134 20.78 -5.01 2.24
CA HIS A 134 19.94 -6.14 2.65
C HIS A 134 19.21 -6.86 1.50
N GLY A 135 19.37 -6.41 0.25
CA GLY A 135 18.64 -6.97 -0.90
C GLY A 135 17.12 -6.75 -0.86
N THR A 136 16.67 -5.75 -0.10
CA THR A 136 15.27 -5.35 0.10
C THR A 136 14.86 -4.33 -0.95
N THR A 137 13.63 -4.43 -1.45
CA THR A 137 13.05 -3.37 -2.30
C THR A 137 12.49 -2.27 -1.40
N LEU A 138 12.82 -1.01 -1.70
CA LEU A 138 12.18 0.14 -1.07
C LEU A 138 11.16 0.70 -2.04
N MET A 139 9.87 0.60 -1.72
CA MET A 139 8.79 0.98 -2.60
C MET A 139 8.20 2.31 -2.15
N ILE A 140 8.33 3.33 -2.98
CA ILE A 140 7.71 4.63 -2.73
C ILE A 140 6.21 4.51 -3.04
N SER A 141 5.39 4.80 -2.05
CA SER A 141 3.93 4.90 -2.19
C SER A 141 3.57 6.20 -2.91
N MET A 142 2.50 6.16 -3.71
CA MET A 142 2.00 7.34 -4.41
C MET A 142 0.84 7.92 -3.64
N GLU A 143 0.98 9.20 -3.32
CA GLU A 143 0.07 9.95 -2.46
C GLU A 143 -0.96 10.75 -3.30
N GLU A 144 -1.50 11.85 -2.78
CA GLU A 144 -2.41 12.71 -3.53
C GLU A 144 -1.77 13.28 -4.80
N SER A 145 -2.60 13.59 -5.79
CA SER A 145 -2.18 14.11 -7.10
C SER A 145 -1.30 15.36 -7.02
N SER A 146 -1.48 16.18 -5.97
CA SER A 146 -0.68 17.39 -5.71
C SER A 146 0.80 17.09 -5.42
N LYS A 147 1.12 15.91 -4.87
CA LYS A 147 2.49 15.48 -4.56
C LYS A 147 3.12 14.63 -5.66
N ALA A 148 2.32 14.13 -6.61
CA ALA A 148 2.78 13.16 -7.61
C ALA A 148 3.98 13.65 -8.42
N ALA A 149 4.05 14.95 -8.74
CA ALA A 149 5.19 15.51 -9.48
C ALA A 149 6.50 15.45 -8.67
N ASP A 150 6.46 15.84 -7.39
CA ASP A 150 7.64 15.81 -6.51
C ASP A 150 8.08 14.38 -6.21
N ILE A 151 7.11 13.49 -5.94
CA ILE A 151 7.36 12.07 -5.72
C ILE A 151 8.07 11.45 -6.94
N LEU A 152 7.58 11.70 -8.16
CA LEU A 152 8.19 11.19 -9.39
C LEU A 152 9.59 11.77 -9.63
N SER A 153 9.79 13.07 -9.34
CA SER A 153 11.09 13.74 -9.46
C SER A 153 12.13 13.11 -8.53
N ILE A 154 11.77 12.89 -7.26
CA ILE A 154 12.61 12.25 -6.25
C ILE A 154 12.91 10.80 -6.65
N TYR A 155 11.89 10.02 -7.03
CA TYR A 155 12.06 8.64 -7.47
C TYR A 155 13.08 8.51 -8.61
N LYS A 156 12.94 9.30 -9.68
CA LYS A 156 13.83 9.24 -10.86
C LYS A 156 15.29 9.47 -10.48
N LYS A 157 15.57 10.48 -9.64
CA LYS A 157 16.93 10.78 -9.14
C LYS A 157 17.49 9.63 -8.29
N THR A 158 16.66 9.01 -7.46
CA THR A 158 17.09 7.95 -6.55
C THR A 158 17.29 6.61 -7.27
N THR A 159 16.35 6.20 -8.13
CA THR A 159 16.38 4.86 -8.75
C THR A 159 17.53 4.66 -9.74
N GLU A 160 18.08 5.73 -10.33
CA GLU A 160 19.28 5.66 -11.17
C GLU A 160 20.50 5.18 -10.37
N GLN A 161 20.61 5.60 -9.11
CA GLN A 161 21.69 5.19 -8.19
C GLN A 161 21.35 3.90 -7.44
N TYR A 162 20.06 3.69 -7.17
CA TYR A 162 19.53 2.59 -6.38
C TYR A 162 18.40 1.85 -7.12
N PRO A 163 18.72 0.88 -8.00
CA PRO A 163 17.72 0.09 -8.74
C PRO A 163 16.77 -0.73 -7.85
N ASN A 164 17.08 -0.87 -6.56
CA ASN A 164 16.20 -1.50 -5.56
C ASN A 164 15.09 -0.56 -5.05
N VAL A 165 15.06 0.69 -5.48
CA VAL A 165 13.96 1.62 -5.19
C VAL A 165 12.91 1.49 -6.29
N GLY A 166 11.66 1.29 -5.90
CA GLY A 166 10.50 1.22 -6.78
C GLY A 166 9.53 2.37 -6.51
N ILE A 167 8.50 2.47 -7.36
CA ILE A 167 7.46 3.50 -7.29
C ILE A 167 6.07 2.91 -7.49
N THR A 168 5.08 3.47 -6.80
CA THR A 168 3.66 3.16 -7.03
C THR A 168 3.07 4.11 -8.07
N ILE A 169 2.20 3.64 -8.96
CA ILE A 169 1.48 4.45 -9.95
C ILE A 169 -0.02 4.17 -9.84
N GLN A 170 -0.80 5.23 -9.91
CA GLN A 170 -2.25 5.21 -9.72
C GLN A 170 -2.97 5.27 -11.08
N ALA A 171 -3.54 4.16 -11.53
CA ALA A 171 -4.19 4.08 -12.83
C ALA A 171 -5.34 5.09 -13.02
N HIS A 172 -5.94 5.64 -11.97
CA HIS A 172 -7.02 6.62 -12.12
C HIS A 172 -6.57 8.01 -12.57
N LEU A 173 -5.30 8.39 -12.48
CA LEU A 173 -4.88 9.73 -12.90
C LEU A 173 -4.69 9.76 -14.41
N TYR A 174 -5.20 10.78 -15.09
CA TYR A 174 -5.03 10.90 -16.55
C TYR A 174 -3.55 11.01 -16.95
N ARG A 175 -2.70 11.57 -16.09
CA ARG A 175 -1.25 11.70 -16.32
C ARG A 175 -0.50 10.37 -16.35
N SER A 176 -1.04 9.31 -15.76
CA SER A 176 -0.29 8.07 -15.52
C SER A 176 0.14 7.36 -16.80
N ASN A 177 -0.59 7.51 -17.91
CA ASN A 177 -0.16 6.97 -19.20
C ASN A 177 1.16 7.59 -19.66
N ASN A 178 1.33 8.91 -19.48
CA ASN A 178 2.58 9.59 -19.83
C ASN A 178 3.69 9.26 -18.82
N ASP A 179 3.36 9.21 -17.53
CA ASP A 179 4.33 8.87 -16.49
C ASP A 179 4.91 7.47 -16.75
N ILE A 180 4.09 6.46 -17.09
CA ILE A 180 4.56 5.10 -17.36
C ILE A 180 5.53 5.05 -18.56
N GLN A 181 5.24 5.77 -19.64
CA GLN A 181 6.13 5.83 -20.81
C GLN A 181 7.52 6.36 -20.44
N GLU A 182 7.58 7.35 -19.54
CA GLU A 182 8.85 7.85 -19.03
C GLU A 182 9.52 6.85 -18.08
N LEU A 183 8.76 6.27 -17.15
CA LEU A 183 9.25 5.39 -16.09
C LEU A 183 9.83 4.07 -16.61
N LEU A 184 9.44 3.61 -17.81
CA LEU A 184 10.04 2.46 -18.49
C LEU A 184 11.56 2.60 -18.74
N HIS A 185 12.10 3.82 -18.72
CA HIS A 185 13.54 4.06 -18.88
C HIS A 185 14.34 3.89 -17.58
N TYR A 186 13.66 3.67 -16.45
CA TYR A 186 14.27 3.57 -15.12
C TYR A 186 14.15 2.15 -14.59
N PRO A 187 15.16 1.59 -13.89
CA PRO A 187 15.18 0.16 -13.55
C PRO A 187 14.25 -0.24 -12.40
N GLY A 188 13.75 0.73 -11.62
CA GLY A 188 12.97 0.47 -10.41
C GLY A 188 11.66 -0.24 -10.69
N LYS A 189 11.26 -1.13 -9.77
CA LYS A 189 9.99 -1.86 -9.84
C LYS A 189 8.81 -0.90 -9.78
N ILE A 190 7.79 -1.11 -10.62
CA ILE A 190 6.56 -0.33 -10.59
C ILE A 190 5.44 -1.13 -9.91
N ARG A 191 4.82 -0.55 -8.88
CA ARG A 191 3.57 -1.06 -8.31
C ARG A 191 2.39 -0.36 -8.97
N VAL A 192 1.43 -1.10 -9.53
CA VAL A 192 0.24 -0.51 -10.18
C VAL A 192 -0.98 -0.69 -9.27
N VAL A 193 -1.58 0.42 -8.86
CA VAL A 193 -2.83 0.47 -8.10
C VAL A 193 -3.90 1.19 -8.90
N LYS A 194 -5.18 1.02 -8.55
CA LYS A 194 -6.23 1.87 -9.16
C LYS A 194 -6.17 3.32 -8.68
N GLY A 195 -5.60 3.59 -7.50
CA GLY A 195 -5.65 4.88 -6.80
C GLY A 195 -6.68 4.88 -5.68
N ALA A 196 -6.32 5.47 -4.53
CA ALA A 196 -7.10 5.47 -3.29
C ALA A 196 -7.69 6.85 -2.94
N TYR A 197 -7.08 7.93 -3.45
CA TYR A 197 -7.45 9.30 -3.11
C TYR A 197 -8.69 9.77 -3.89
N GLN A 198 -9.47 10.62 -3.25
CA GLN A 198 -10.58 11.32 -3.89
C GLN A 198 -10.07 12.61 -4.52
N GLU A 199 -9.95 12.56 -5.84
CA GLU A 199 -9.47 13.62 -6.73
C GLU A 199 -10.63 14.21 -7.54
N VAL A 200 -10.42 15.40 -8.11
CA VAL A 200 -11.41 16.04 -8.99
C VAL A 200 -11.48 15.31 -10.36
N SER A 201 -12.66 15.35 -10.99
CA SER A 201 -12.92 14.64 -12.26
C SER A 201 -12.03 15.09 -13.42
N ASP A 202 -11.45 16.28 -13.34
CA ASP A 202 -10.61 16.89 -14.37
C ASP A 202 -9.21 16.26 -14.43
N ILE A 203 -8.79 15.62 -13.34
CA ILE A 203 -7.45 15.01 -13.23
C ILE A 203 -7.51 13.49 -13.00
N ALA A 204 -8.68 12.96 -12.63
CA ALA A 204 -8.84 11.55 -12.30
C ALA A 204 -10.14 10.94 -12.85
N MET A 205 -10.02 9.67 -13.26
CA MET A 205 -11.13 8.81 -13.66
C MET A 205 -11.87 8.27 -12.44
N PRO A 206 -13.22 8.30 -12.44
CA PRO A 206 -13.98 7.60 -11.42
C PRO A 206 -13.86 6.07 -11.60
N ARG A 207 -14.20 5.31 -10.55
CA ARG A 207 -14.34 3.86 -10.64
C ARG A 207 -15.34 3.51 -11.75
N SER A 208 -14.86 2.86 -12.80
CA SER A 208 -15.59 2.60 -14.04
C SER A 208 -14.92 1.47 -14.83
N ASN A 209 -15.59 0.99 -15.88
CA ASN A 209 -14.97 0.06 -16.83
C ASN A 209 -13.79 0.71 -17.57
N ASP A 210 -13.86 2.01 -17.84
CA ASP A 210 -12.77 2.74 -18.50
C ASP A 210 -11.51 2.77 -17.61
N LEU A 211 -11.68 2.97 -16.30
CA LEU A 211 -10.57 2.84 -15.34
C LEU A 211 -9.98 1.41 -15.33
N ASN A 212 -10.84 0.40 -15.41
CA ASN A 212 -10.39 -1.00 -15.49
C ASN A 212 -9.57 -1.25 -16.77
N GLN A 213 -9.97 -0.68 -17.90
CA GLN A 213 -9.23 -0.77 -19.16
C GLN A 213 -7.88 -0.05 -19.05
N GLN A 214 -7.84 1.16 -18.50
CA GLN A 214 -6.58 1.89 -18.29
C GLN A 214 -5.63 1.13 -17.35
N TYR A 215 -6.13 0.54 -16.27
CA TYR A 215 -5.33 -0.32 -15.38
C TYR A 215 -4.70 -1.49 -16.16
N LEU A 216 -5.49 -2.21 -16.97
CA LEU A 216 -4.99 -3.32 -17.78
C LEU A 216 -3.96 -2.87 -18.83
N GLN A 217 -4.18 -1.73 -19.47
CA GLN A 217 -3.24 -1.17 -20.46
C GLN A 217 -1.89 -0.82 -19.82
N ILE A 218 -1.90 -0.22 -18.63
CA ILE A 218 -0.66 0.08 -17.90
C ILE A 218 0.08 -1.22 -17.55
N VAL A 219 -0.62 -2.22 -17.02
CA VAL A 219 -0.02 -3.53 -16.71
C VAL A 219 0.54 -4.19 -17.98
N GLU A 220 -0.22 -4.20 -19.07
CA GLU A 220 0.18 -4.75 -20.37
C GLU A 220 1.48 -4.12 -20.87
N GLN A 221 1.58 -2.79 -20.86
CA GLN A 221 2.80 -2.08 -21.24
C GLN A 221 4.02 -2.52 -20.40
N LEU A 222 3.86 -2.63 -19.08
CA LEU A 222 4.94 -3.07 -18.21
C LEU A 222 5.35 -4.52 -18.48
N VAL A 223 4.37 -5.41 -18.70
CA VAL A 223 4.61 -6.82 -19.00
C VAL A 223 5.32 -6.99 -20.35
N GLU A 224 4.84 -6.34 -21.40
CA GLU A 224 5.41 -6.42 -22.76
C GLU A 224 6.83 -5.88 -22.83
N ASN A 225 7.15 -4.86 -22.03
CA ASN A 225 8.51 -4.32 -21.90
C ASN A 225 9.40 -5.10 -20.92
N ASN A 226 8.92 -6.23 -20.37
CA ASN A 226 9.61 -7.02 -19.35
C ASN A 226 10.05 -6.19 -18.12
N HIS A 227 9.27 -5.16 -17.78
CA HIS A 227 9.52 -4.28 -16.65
C HIS A 227 9.10 -4.95 -15.33
N PRO A 228 9.87 -4.89 -14.24
CA PRO A 228 9.44 -5.45 -12.96
C PRO A 228 8.17 -4.77 -12.46
N VAL A 229 7.11 -5.56 -12.24
CA VAL A 229 5.79 -5.04 -11.85
C VAL A 229 5.19 -5.78 -10.67
N SER A 230 4.66 -5.01 -9.71
CA SER A 230 3.75 -5.50 -8.68
C SER A 230 2.32 -5.06 -9.01
N ILE A 231 1.45 -6.01 -9.31
CA ILE A 231 0.06 -5.76 -9.69
C ILE A 231 -0.78 -5.75 -8.40
N ALA A 232 -1.06 -4.56 -7.88
CA ALA A 232 -1.74 -4.38 -6.60
C ALA A 232 -3.25 -4.16 -6.81
N THR A 233 -4.04 -5.23 -6.68
CA THR A 233 -5.50 -5.19 -6.84
C THR A 233 -6.19 -6.37 -6.17
N HIS A 234 -7.43 -6.14 -5.70
CA HIS A 234 -8.36 -7.18 -5.24
C HIS A 234 -9.53 -7.39 -6.21
N ASP A 235 -9.49 -6.73 -7.37
CA ASP A 235 -10.56 -6.81 -8.37
C ASP A 235 -10.49 -8.15 -9.11
N GLU A 236 -11.43 -9.02 -8.79
CA GLU A 236 -11.53 -10.37 -9.35
C GLU A 236 -11.72 -10.37 -10.87
N ILE A 237 -12.38 -9.34 -11.44
CA ILE A 237 -12.55 -9.23 -12.89
C ILE A 237 -11.18 -8.96 -13.53
N LEU A 238 -10.42 -8.00 -13.00
CA LEU A 238 -9.08 -7.70 -13.50
C LEU A 238 -8.14 -8.89 -13.37
N ILE A 239 -8.18 -9.60 -12.23
CA ILE A 239 -7.35 -10.78 -11.98
C ILE A 239 -7.66 -11.87 -13.01
N LYS A 240 -8.94 -12.20 -13.24
CA LYS A 240 -9.33 -13.20 -14.23
C LYS A 240 -8.90 -12.82 -15.65
N GLU A 241 -8.98 -11.54 -16.01
CA GLU A 241 -8.49 -11.07 -17.30
C GLU A 241 -6.97 -11.21 -17.42
N MET A 242 -6.20 -10.88 -16.39
CA MET A 242 -4.74 -11.05 -16.39
C MET A 242 -4.29 -12.52 -16.36
N GLU A 243 -5.06 -13.41 -15.73
CA GLU A 243 -4.88 -14.87 -15.84
C GLU A 243 -5.09 -15.35 -17.27
N LYS A 244 -6.16 -14.93 -17.94
CA LYS A 244 -6.41 -15.28 -19.36
C LYS A 244 -5.28 -14.81 -20.28
N ARG A 245 -4.74 -13.62 -20.01
CA ARG A 245 -3.59 -13.06 -20.75
C ARG A 245 -2.24 -13.63 -20.34
N GLN A 246 -2.20 -14.54 -19.35
CA GLN A 246 -0.99 -15.22 -18.88
C GLN A 246 0.10 -14.28 -18.32
N TYR A 247 -0.28 -13.10 -17.86
CA TYR A 247 0.69 -12.12 -17.33
C TYR A 247 1.41 -12.64 -16.08
N PHE A 248 0.72 -13.38 -15.22
CA PHE A 248 1.29 -13.91 -13.97
C PHE A 248 2.27 -15.06 -14.15
N SER A 249 2.43 -15.58 -15.37
CA SER A 249 3.45 -16.59 -15.70
C SER A 249 4.82 -15.95 -15.97
N GLN A 250 4.86 -14.62 -16.15
CA GLN A 250 6.09 -13.88 -16.41
C GLN A 250 6.90 -13.70 -15.12
N SER A 251 8.21 -13.93 -15.20
CA SER A 251 9.08 -13.96 -14.01
C SER A 251 9.24 -12.59 -13.31
N ASN A 252 8.99 -11.50 -14.02
CA ASN A 252 9.06 -10.11 -13.57
C ASN A 252 7.72 -9.60 -12.98
N VAL A 253 6.68 -10.44 -12.94
CA VAL A 253 5.34 -10.09 -12.47
C VAL A 253 5.08 -10.73 -11.11
N GLU A 254 4.50 -9.95 -10.19
CA GLU A 254 3.92 -10.45 -8.95
C GLU A 254 2.54 -9.82 -8.71
N ILE A 255 1.69 -10.52 -7.96
CA ILE A 255 0.37 -10.04 -7.55
C ILE A 255 0.47 -9.61 -6.10
N GLU A 256 -0.07 -8.46 -5.76
CA GLU A 256 -0.02 -7.91 -4.42
C GLU A 256 -1.42 -7.57 -3.89
N MET A 257 -1.69 -7.98 -2.66
CA MET A 257 -2.96 -7.69 -1.97
C MET A 257 -2.72 -7.24 -0.54
N LEU A 258 -3.54 -6.31 -0.08
CA LEU A 258 -3.60 -5.88 1.31
C LEU A 258 -3.94 -7.04 2.25
N TYR A 259 -3.28 -7.06 3.40
CA TYR A 259 -3.55 -7.98 4.50
C TYR A 259 -5.02 -7.91 4.95
N GLY A 260 -5.62 -9.07 5.18
CA GLY A 260 -7.01 -9.23 5.61
C GLY A 260 -8.07 -9.00 4.52
N ILE A 261 -7.65 -8.71 3.27
CA ILE A 261 -8.56 -8.50 2.14
C ILE A 261 -8.40 -9.64 1.13
N ARG A 262 -9.47 -10.42 0.95
CA ARG A 262 -9.53 -11.58 0.03
C ARG A 262 -8.33 -12.54 0.16
N PRO A 263 -7.96 -12.99 1.37
CA PRO A 263 -6.88 -13.97 1.56
C PRO A 263 -7.13 -15.27 0.80
N ASP A 264 -8.40 -15.68 0.66
CA ASP A 264 -8.87 -16.79 -0.17
C ASP A 264 -8.35 -16.68 -1.61
N MET A 265 -8.55 -15.51 -2.23
CA MET A 265 -8.18 -15.27 -3.62
C MET A 265 -6.66 -15.25 -3.81
N LEU A 266 -5.92 -14.67 -2.86
CA LEU A 266 -4.46 -14.67 -2.92
C LEU A 266 -3.88 -16.08 -2.72
N SER A 267 -4.48 -16.87 -1.83
CA SER A 267 -4.13 -18.28 -1.60
C SER A 267 -4.38 -19.12 -2.85
N ASP A 268 -5.51 -18.92 -3.54
CA ASP A 268 -5.79 -19.59 -4.81
C ASP A 268 -4.75 -19.26 -5.90
N LEU A 269 -4.36 -17.99 -6.02
CA LEU A 269 -3.32 -17.56 -6.96
C LEU A 269 -1.95 -18.17 -6.62
N LYS A 270 -1.60 -18.25 -5.33
CA LYS A 270 -0.39 -18.94 -4.85
C LYS A 270 -0.40 -20.41 -5.22
N ASN A 271 -1.53 -21.10 -4.99
CA ASN A 271 -1.68 -22.53 -5.26
C ASN A 271 -1.61 -22.86 -6.77
N LYS A 272 -1.93 -21.89 -7.63
CA LYS A 272 -1.68 -21.94 -9.09
C LYS A 272 -0.21 -21.70 -9.47
N GLY A 273 0.66 -21.40 -8.52
CA GLY A 273 2.09 -21.19 -8.73
C GLY A 273 2.49 -19.74 -9.04
N HIS A 274 1.58 -18.76 -8.89
CA HIS A 274 1.89 -17.36 -9.13
C HIS A 274 2.68 -16.75 -7.97
N LYS A 275 3.53 -15.76 -8.28
CA LYS A 275 4.22 -14.95 -7.26
C LYS A 275 3.23 -14.02 -6.58
N VAL A 276 3.02 -14.23 -5.29
CA VAL A 276 2.07 -13.46 -4.48
C VAL A 276 2.77 -12.71 -3.35
N ARG A 277 2.33 -11.48 -3.12
CA ARG A 277 2.80 -10.59 -2.05
C ARG A 277 1.64 -10.10 -1.19
N VAL A 278 1.83 -10.12 0.12
CA VAL A 278 0.89 -9.51 1.08
C VAL A 278 1.43 -8.17 1.55
N TYR A 279 0.63 -7.12 1.39
CA TYR A 279 0.93 -5.78 1.91
C TYR A 279 0.46 -5.67 3.36
N LEU A 280 1.41 -5.46 4.27
CA LEU A 280 1.25 -5.44 5.71
C LEU A 280 1.55 -4.02 6.21
N THR A 281 0.74 -3.56 7.14
CA THR A 281 0.91 -2.24 7.75
C THR A 281 0.95 -2.39 9.27
N TYR A 282 1.82 -1.65 9.95
CA TYR A 282 1.86 -1.56 11.41
C TYR A 282 2.04 -0.12 11.88
N GLY A 283 1.69 0.16 13.14
CA GLY A 283 1.85 1.48 13.73
C GLY A 283 0.57 1.98 14.39
N LYS A 284 0.65 3.15 15.02
CA LYS A 284 -0.47 3.77 15.77
C LYS A 284 -1.41 4.60 14.90
N GLU A 285 -1.02 4.89 13.65
CA GLU A 285 -1.81 5.66 12.68
C GLU A 285 -2.84 4.79 11.92
N TRP A 286 -3.34 3.71 12.53
CA TRP A 286 -4.25 2.74 11.89
C TRP A 286 -5.67 3.27 11.63
N TYR A 287 -6.07 4.38 12.25
CA TYR A 287 -7.46 4.88 12.21
C TYR A 287 -7.92 5.22 10.79
N LEU A 288 -7.08 5.96 10.05
CA LEU A 288 -7.36 6.33 8.66
C LEU A 288 -7.52 5.10 7.77
N TYR A 289 -6.65 4.12 7.98
CA TYR A 289 -6.67 2.87 7.25
C TYR A 289 -7.98 2.11 7.47
N LEU A 290 -8.45 1.98 8.72
CA LEU A 290 -9.76 1.38 9.02
C LEU A 290 -10.91 2.12 8.32
N CYS A 291 -10.90 3.46 8.36
CA CYS A 291 -11.93 4.27 7.69
C CYS A 291 -11.93 4.03 6.17
N HIS A 292 -10.76 3.97 5.54
CA HIS A 292 -10.63 3.67 4.11
C HIS A 292 -11.15 2.27 3.76
N ARG A 293 -10.85 1.24 4.57
CA ARG A 293 -11.35 -0.12 4.33
C ARG A 293 -12.89 -0.19 4.38
N ILE A 294 -13.53 0.58 5.27
CA ILE A 294 -15.00 0.66 5.34
C ILE A 294 -15.55 1.51 4.20
N ALA A 295 -14.90 2.64 3.86
CA ALA A 295 -15.35 3.49 2.77
C ALA A 295 -15.31 2.81 1.39
N GLU A 296 -14.30 1.96 1.15
CA GLU A 296 -14.16 1.20 -0.09
C GLU A 296 -15.17 0.06 -0.20
N TYR A 297 -15.49 -0.60 0.90
CA TYR A 297 -16.44 -1.70 0.96
C TYR A 297 -17.35 -1.56 2.20
N PRO A 298 -18.49 -0.86 2.10
CA PRO A 298 -19.33 -0.49 3.25
C PRO A 298 -19.80 -1.64 4.13
N GLU A 299 -19.92 -2.86 3.61
CA GLU A 299 -20.27 -4.04 4.40
C GLU A 299 -19.20 -4.38 5.46
N ASN A 300 -17.96 -3.90 5.30
CA ASN A 300 -16.93 -4.00 6.32
C ASN A 300 -17.35 -3.32 7.64
N LEU A 301 -18.34 -2.43 7.62
CA LEU A 301 -18.91 -1.85 8.84
C LEU A 301 -19.52 -2.93 9.75
N TYR A 302 -20.30 -3.88 9.19
CA TYR A 302 -20.86 -4.97 9.98
C TYR A 302 -19.74 -5.83 10.58
N ARG A 303 -18.69 -6.07 9.80
CA ARG A 303 -17.55 -6.86 10.24
C ARG A 303 -16.73 -6.16 11.30
N ALA A 304 -16.55 -4.85 11.20
CA ALA A 304 -15.89 -4.04 12.21
C ALA A 304 -16.62 -4.15 13.56
N VAL A 305 -17.95 -4.04 13.57
CA VAL A 305 -18.76 -4.21 14.80
C VAL A 305 -18.62 -5.61 15.39
N ILE A 306 -18.56 -6.65 14.55
CA ILE A 306 -18.31 -8.03 15.02
C ILE A 306 -16.91 -8.15 15.64
N ASP A 307 -15.89 -7.63 14.96
CA ASP A 307 -14.49 -7.74 15.36
C ASP A 307 -14.19 -6.92 16.64
N MET A 308 -14.94 -5.84 16.90
CA MET A 308 -14.92 -5.10 18.17
C MET A 308 -15.29 -5.97 19.38
N MET A 309 -16.18 -6.95 19.18
CA MET A 309 -16.66 -7.84 20.25
C MET A 309 -15.89 -9.17 20.32
N HIS A 310 -15.32 -9.59 19.20
CA HIS A 310 -14.64 -10.88 19.07
C HIS A 310 -13.32 -10.70 18.33
N SER A 311 -12.19 -10.90 19.02
CA SER A 311 -10.87 -10.76 18.38
C SER A 311 -10.72 -11.77 17.23
N SER A 312 -10.69 -11.27 16.00
CA SER A 312 -10.59 -12.08 14.77
C SER A 312 -9.16 -12.31 14.30
N ALA A 313 -8.17 -11.68 14.95
CA ALA A 313 -6.76 -11.71 14.57
C ALA A 313 -6.17 -13.14 14.52
N VAL A 314 -6.65 -14.04 15.38
CA VAL A 314 -6.16 -15.45 15.44
C VAL A 314 -6.70 -16.31 14.28
N GLN A 315 -7.78 -15.88 13.63
CA GLN A 315 -8.44 -16.67 12.56
C GLN A 315 -7.94 -16.32 11.16
N GLN A 316 -7.51 -15.07 10.93
CA GLN A 316 -7.18 -14.57 9.59
C GLN A 316 -5.86 -15.08 9.04
N SER A 317 -4.83 -15.25 9.88
CA SER A 317 -3.57 -15.84 9.40
C SER A 317 -3.79 -17.24 8.84
N ARG A 318 -4.82 -17.98 9.30
CA ARG A 318 -5.17 -19.32 8.81
C ARG A 318 -5.75 -19.33 7.39
N GLU A 319 -6.28 -18.21 6.91
CA GLU A 319 -6.85 -18.11 5.55
C GLU A 319 -5.75 -17.97 4.48
N TYR A 320 -4.51 -17.63 4.90
CA TYR A 320 -3.30 -17.61 4.08
C TYR A 320 -2.55 -18.96 4.09
#